data_AF-A0A4Q3V0Q1-F1
#
_entry.id   AF-A0A4Q3V0Q1-F1
#
_cell.length_a   1.000
_cell.length_b   1.000
_cell.length_c   1.000
_cell.angle_alpha   90.00
_cell.angle_beta   90.00
_cell.angle_gamma   90.00
#
_symmetry.space_group_name_H-M   'P 1'
#
loop_
_entity.id
_entity.type
_entity.pdbx_description
1 polymer ?
#
loop_
_entity_poly.entity_id
_entity_poly.type
_entity_poly.pdbx_seq_one_letter_code
_entity_poly.pdbx_strand_id
1 'polypeptide(L)'
;FYTVHDLYGVCLFLMAFTSILFFAPEMGGYFLEYNNFIPADPLKTPAHIAPVWYFTPYYSMLRATTDTMVNVLIGVIAIAALVSFVKGKFGGAAKVALLVGALALCFLLKIFDAKFWGVVVMGGAVVILFFLPWLDHSPVKSIRYRPDWHKYLYTVFVVFFVWLGYLGIQPPSDVGTLVAQVGTLFYFGFFLLMPWWSRLGTPKPVPDRVTFHAH
;
A
#
# COMPACT_ATOMS: atom_id res chain seq x y z
N PHE A 1 34.37 4.46 -12.27
CA PHE A 1 33.37 3.47 -12.73
C PHE A 1 31.96 3.94 -12.41
N TYR A 2 31.52 3.97 -11.15
CA TYR A 2 30.15 4.37 -10.77
C TYR A 2 29.73 5.74 -11.31
N THR A 3 30.58 6.77 -11.23
CA THR A 3 30.25 8.11 -11.79
C THR A 3 29.88 8.08 -13.27
N VAL A 4 30.58 7.30 -14.09
CA VAL A 4 30.31 7.20 -15.54
C VAL A 4 29.09 6.33 -15.82
N HIS A 5 28.93 5.24 -15.06
CA HIS A 5 27.75 4.37 -15.11
C HIS A 5 26.46 5.12 -14.75
N ASP A 6 26.50 5.88 -13.65
CA ASP A 6 25.39 6.68 -13.15
C ASP A 6 25.07 7.82 -14.13
N LEU A 7 26.10 8.45 -14.72
CA LEU A 7 25.91 9.50 -15.73
C LEU A 7 25.15 8.99 -16.95
N TYR A 8 25.43 7.76 -17.41
CA TYR A 8 24.66 7.15 -18.49
C TYR A 8 23.18 7.01 -18.13
N GLY A 9 22.87 6.51 -16.93
CA GLY A 9 21.49 6.42 -16.43
C GLY A 9 20.80 7.78 -16.30
N VAL A 10 21.52 8.79 -15.81
CA VAL A 10 21.03 10.17 -15.71
C VAL A 10 20.75 10.75 -17.10
N CYS A 11 21.62 10.54 -18.08
CA CYS A 11 21.39 10.99 -19.45
C CYS A 11 20.14 10.36 -20.06
N LEU A 12 19.92 9.05 -19.88
CA LEU A 12 18.69 8.38 -20.34
C LEU A 12 17.44 8.96 -19.65
N PHE A 13 17.50 9.14 -18.34
CA PHE A 13 16.41 9.76 -17.57
C PHE A 13 16.11 11.18 -18.06
N LEU A 14 17.13 12.02 -18.24
CA LEU A 14 16.98 13.40 -18.70
C LEU A 14 16.44 13.49 -20.13
N MET A 15 16.81 12.55 -21.02
CA MET A 15 16.22 12.49 -22.35
C MET A 15 14.72 12.19 -22.29
N ALA A 16 14.30 11.22 -21.49
CA ALA A 16 12.87 10.94 -21.29
C ALA A 16 12.14 12.10 -20.62
N PHE A 17 12.71 12.67 -19.56
CA PHE A 17 12.16 13.81 -18.82
C PHE A 17 11.97 15.04 -19.72
N THR A 18 13.01 15.44 -20.47
CA THR A 18 12.92 16.58 -21.38
C THR A 18 11.97 16.31 -22.54
N SER A 19 11.90 15.06 -23.04
CA SER A 19 10.90 14.69 -24.05
C SER A 19 9.48 14.91 -23.56
N ILE A 20 9.16 14.52 -22.32
CA ILE A 20 7.84 14.80 -21.74
C ILE A 20 7.65 16.31 -21.55
N LEU A 21 8.63 17.01 -20.97
CA LEU A 21 8.55 18.44 -20.67
C LEU A 21 8.27 19.30 -21.92
N PHE A 22 8.93 18.99 -23.05
CA PHE A 22 8.83 19.81 -24.26
C PHE A 22 7.74 19.33 -25.24
N PHE A 23 7.47 18.02 -25.31
CA PHE A 23 6.55 17.48 -26.33
C PHE A 23 5.19 17.03 -25.77
N ALA A 24 5.09 16.70 -24.49
CA ALA A 24 3.84 16.22 -23.87
C ALA A 24 3.70 16.64 -22.39
N PRO A 25 3.78 17.94 -22.04
CA PRO A 25 3.85 18.39 -20.65
C PRO A 25 2.60 18.04 -19.82
N GLU A 26 1.44 17.93 -20.46
CA GLU A 26 0.19 17.54 -19.81
C GLU A 26 0.07 16.03 -19.57
N MET A 27 0.76 15.22 -20.38
CA MET A 27 0.63 13.74 -20.42
C MET A 27 -0.84 13.27 -20.44
N GLY A 28 -1.70 13.92 -21.24
CA GLY A 28 -3.12 13.57 -21.31
C GLY A 28 -3.90 13.86 -20.02
N GLY A 29 -3.45 14.85 -19.23
CA GLY A 29 -4.08 15.27 -17.98
C GLY A 29 -3.55 14.57 -16.73
N TYR A 30 -2.61 13.62 -16.87
CA TYR A 30 -2.01 12.94 -15.72
C TYR A 30 -1.02 13.83 -14.95
N PHE A 31 -0.28 14.70 -15.65
CA PHE A 31 0.73 15.56 -15.03
C PHE A 31 0.15 16.94 -14.72
N LEU A 32 -0.51 17.55 -15.71
CA LEU A 32 -1.21 18.82 -15.57
C LEU A 32 -2.69 18.57 -15.77
N GLU A 33 -3.44 18.56 -14.67
CA GLU A 33 -4.88 18.36 -14.71
C GLU A 33 -5.57 19.56 -15.35
N TYR A 34 -6.49 19.29 -16.29
CA TYR A 34 -7.21 20.34 -17.02
C TYR A 34 -7.91 21.34 -16.09
N ASN A 35 -8.46 20.84 -14.98
CA ASN A 35 -9.17 21.66 -13.99
C ASN A 35 -8.28 22.75 -13.37
N ASN A 36 -6.96 22.57 -13.34
CA ASN A 36 -6.02 23.54 -12.76
C ASN A 36 -5.66 24.69 -13.72
N PHE A 37 -6.12 24.66 -14.98
CA PHE A 37 -6.02 25.82 -15.89
C PHE A 37 -7.18 26.81 -15.71
N ILE A 38 -8.21 26.45 -14.97
CA ILE A 38 -9.35 27.31 -14.66
C ILE A 38 -9.06 28.01 -13.32
N PRO A 39 -9.23 29.35 -13.20
CA PRO A 39 -9.09 30.05 -11.93
C PRO A 39 -10.00 29.45 -10.84
N ALA A 40 -9.47 29.38 -9.62
CA ALA A 40 -10.18 28.78 -8.49
C ALA A 40 -11.48 29.55 -8.16
N ASP A 41 -12.57 28.79 -7.97
CA ASP A 41 -13.88 29.30 -7.55
C ASP A 41 -14.32 28.60 -6.25
N PRO A 42 -14.38 29.30 -5.11
CA PRO A 42 -14.81 28.72 -3.83
C PRO A 42 -16.27 28.21 -3.82
N LEU A 43 -17.10 28.64 -4.77
CA LEU A 43 -18.51 28.29 -4.84
C LEU A 43 -18.80 27.16 -5.84
N LYS A 44 -17.79 26.68 -6.58
CA LYS A 44 -17.96 25.68 -7.63
C LYS A 44 -16.86 24.62 -7.61
N THR A 45 -17.23 23.39 -7.24
CA THR A 45 -16.35 22.22 -7.38
C THR A 45 -16.47 21.62 -8.79
N PRO A 46 -15.36 21.29 -9.48
CA PRO A 46 -15.41 20.54 -10.73
C PRO A 46 -16.13 19.20 -10.57
N ALA A 47 -16.81 18.74 -11.64
CA ALA A 47 -17.61 17.51 -11.59
C ALA A 47 -16.77 16.24 -11.36
N HIS A 48 -15.52 16.24 -11.83
CA HIS A 48 -14.55 15.19 -11.57
C HIS A 48 -13.25 15.84 -11.10
N ILE A 49 -12.90 15.60 -9.84
CA ILE A 49 -11.67 16.09 -9.20
C ILE A 49 -10.92 14.88 -8.64
N ALA A 50 -9.78 14.59 -9.24
CA ALA A 50 -8.85 13.58 -8.75
C ALA A 50 -7.63 14.30 -8.14
N PRO A 51 -6.91 13.67 -7.22
CA PRO A 51 -5.59 14.16 -6.84
C PRO A 51 -4.56 13.80 -7.91
N VAL A 52 -3.41 14.46 -7.82
CA VAL A 52 -2.20 14.11 -8.58
C VAL A 52 -1.89 12.61 -8.51
N TRP A 53 -1.45 12.05 -9.65
CA TRP A 53 -1.35 10.61 -9.88
C TRP A 53 -0.53 9.83 -8.86
N TYR A 54 0.48 10.42 -8.22
CA TYR A 54 1.30 9.76 -7.20
C TYR A 54 0.61 9.68 -5.83
N PHE A 55 -0.49 10.40 -5.61
CA PHE A 55 -1.33 10.30 -4.42
C PHE A 55 -2.57 9.42 -4.61
N THR A 56 -2.90 9.05 -5.85
CA THR A 56 -4.14 8.33 -6.15
C THR A 56 -4.26 6.95 -5.50
N PRO A 57 -3.19 6.15 -5.28
CA PRO A 57 -3.34 4.88 -4.58
C PRO A 57 -3.85 5.06 -3.14
N TYR A 58 -3.30 6.05 -2.41
CA TYR A 58 -3.68 6.35 -1.04
C TYR A 58 -5.07 7.00 -0.96
N TYR A 59 -5.36 7.90 -1.90
CA TYR A 59 -6.70 8.48 -2.03
C TYR A 59 -7.76 7.40 -2.31
N SER A 60 -7.45 6.39 -3.14
CA SER A 60 -8.33 5.25 -3.39
C SER A 60 -8.62 4.45 -2.11
N MET A 61 -7.64 4.28 -1.23
CA MET A 61 -7.84 3.61 0.07
C MET A 61 -8.68 4.46 1.04
N LEU A 62 -8.50 5.79 1.03
CA LEU A 62 -9.32 6.72 1.82
C LEU A 62 -10.81 6.57 1.48
N ARG A 63 -11.16 6.70 0.19
CA ARG A 63 -12.55 6.60 -0.27
C ARG A 63 -13.14 5.19 -0.20
N ALA A 64 -12.29 4.15 -0.25
CA ALA A 64 -12.73 2.77 -0.05
C ALA A 64 -13.24 2.52 1.38
N THR A 65 -12.80 3.34 2.35
CA THR A 65 -13.17 3.25 3.76
C THR A 65 -14.57 3.83 4.00
N THR A 66 -15.58 3.05 3.58
CA THR A 66 -17.01 3.30 3.82
C THR A 66 -17.49 2.61 5.10
N ASP A 67 -18.72 2.88 5.54
CA ASP A 67 -19.31 2.19 6.70
C ASP A 67 -19.33 0.67 6.52
N THR A 68 -19.57 0.20 5.30
CA THR A 68 -19.49 -1.22 4.94
C THR A 68 -18.08 -1.77 5.15
N MET A 69 -17.05 -1.03 4.74
CA MET A 69 -15.66 -1.41 4.95
C MET A 69 -15.30 -1.44 6.43
N VAL A 70 -15.75 -0.47 7.23
CA VAL A 70 -15.54 -0.47 8.69
C VAL A 70 -16.15 -1.72 9.33
N ASN A 71 -17.34 -2.14 8.90
CA ASN A 71 -17.96 -3.40 9.35
C ASN A 71 -17.11 -4.62 8.98
N VAL A 72 -16.54 -4.63 7.76
CA VAL A 72 -15.61 -5.69 7.33
C VAL A 72 -14.37 -5.70 8.23
N LEU A 73 -13.77 -4.54 8.53
CA LEU A 73 -12.61 -4.44 9.42
C LEU A 73 -12.90 -4.98 10.83
N ILE A 74 -14.08 -4.68 11.39
CA ILE A 74 -14.54 -5.24 12.66
C ILE A 74 -14.60 -6.77 12.58
N GLY A 75 -15.15 -7.31 11.49
CA GLY A 75 -15.17 -8.76 11.23
C GLY A 75 -13.77 -9.35 11.17
N VAL A 76 -12.84 -8.71 10.46
CA VAL A 76 -11.43 -9.15 10.38
C VAL A 76 -10.77 -9.15 11.76
N ILE A 77 -10.97 -8.09 12.57
CA ILE A 77 -10.42 -7.98 13.93
C ILE A 77 -11.01 -9.07 14.82
N ALA A 78 -12.32 -9.30 14.76
CA ALA A 78 -12.98 -10.35 15.53
C ALA A 78 -12.43 -11.75 15.18
N ILE A 79 -12.29 -12.05 13.88
CA ILE A 79 -11.71 -13.32 13.40
C ILE A 79 -10.26 -13.44 13.85
N ALA A 80 -9.44 -12.40 13.68
CA ALA A 80 -8.04 -12.41 14.10
C ALA A 80 -7.89 -12.62 15.61
N ALA A 81 -8.76 -12.01 16.41
CA ALA A 81 -8.79 -12.18 17.86
C ALA A 81 -9.18 -13.61 18.26
N LEU A 82 -10.20 -14.19 17.62
CA LEU A 82 -10.62 -15.57 17.85
C LEU A 82 -9.52 -16.57 17.45
N VAL A 83 -8.91 -16.39 16.28
CA VAL A 83 -7.80 -17.25 15.82
C VAL A 83 -6.62 -17.15 16.79
N SER A 84 -6.29 -15.95 17.25
CA SER A 84 -5.21 -15.72 18.24
C SER A 84 -5.56 -16.31 19.61
N PHE A 85 -6.82 -16.32 20.01
CA PHE A 85 -7.28 -16.94 21.26
C PHE A 85 -7.16 -18.47 21.22
N VAL A 86 -7.60 -19.09 20.12
CA VAL A 86 -7.61 -20.54 19.92
C VAL A 86 -6.19 -21.08 19.67
N LYS A 87 -5.45 -20.48 18.74
CA LYS A 87 -4.12 -20.97 18.32
C LYS A 87 -2.95 -20.35 19.09
N GLY A 88 -3.18 -19.26 19.82
CA GLY A 88 -2.12 -18.57 20.55
C GLY A 88 -1.61 -19.36 21.75
N LYS A 89 -0.29 -19.48 21.86
CA LYS A 89 0.42 -20.07 23.00
C LYS A 89 0.63 -19.06 24.15
N PHE A 90 -0.32 -18.14 24.33
CA PHE A 90 -0.26 -17.10 25.35
C PHE A 90 -0.85 -17.59 26.67
N GLY A 91 -0.37 -17.07 27.81
CA GLY A 91 -0.97 -17.32 29.12
C GLY A 91 -2.42 -16.81 29.21
N GLY A 92 -3.19 -17.32 30.17
CA GLY A 92 -4.63 -16.99 30.31
C GLY A 92 -4.91 -15.49 30.40
N ALA A 93 -4.13 -14.75 31.20
CA ALA A 93 -4.27 -13.30 31.33
C ALA A 93 -4.02 -12.54 30.02
N ALA A 94 -3.02 -12.96 29.23
CA ALA A 94 -2.70 -12.35 27.94
C ALA A 94 -3.81 -12.60 26.89
N LYS A 95 -4.45 -13.77 26.94
CA LYS A 95 -5.61 -14.07 26.08
C LYS A 95 -6.82 -13.19 26.40
N VAL A 96 -7.08 -12.96 27.69
CA VAL A 96 -8.17 -12.06 28.12
C VAL A 96 -7.87 -10.63 27.71
N ALA A 97 -6.65 -10.14 27.93
CA ALA A 97 -6.23 -8.80 27.51
C ALA A 97 -6.38 -8.60 25.99
N LEU A 98 -6.05 -9.61 25.18
CA LEU A 98 -6.21 -9.57 23.73
C LEU A 98 -7.69 -9.42 23.33
N LEU A 99 -8.59 -10.20 23.94
CA LEU A 99 -10.03 -10.10 23.65
C LEU A 99 -10.61 -8.74 24.06
N VAL A 100 -10.24 -8.23 25.25
CA VAL A 100 -10.67 -6.90 25.71
C VAL A 100 -10.16 -5.81 24.76
N GLY A 101 -8.89 -5.89 24.34
CA GLY A 101 -8.32 -4.95 23.38
C GLY A 101 -9.01 -4.99 22.02
N ALA A 102 -9.32 -6.20 21.51
CA ALA A 102 -10.06 -6.36 20.26
C ALA A 102 -11.48 -5.79 20.35
N LEU A 103 -12.20 -6.03 21.46
CA LEU A 103 -13.53 -5.46 21.70
C LEU A 103 -13.48 -3.94 21.80
N ALA A 104 -12.49 -3.38 22.50
CA ALA A 104 -12.28 -1.93 22.59
C ALA A 104 -12.02 -1.32 21.21
N LEU A 105 -11.20 -1.97 20.37
CA LEU A 105 -10.93 -1.51 19.01
C LEU A 105 -12.18 -1.57 18.13
N CYS A 106 -12.97 -2.65 18.22
CA CYS A 106 -14.25 -2.78 17.51
C CYS A 106 -15.26 -1.70 17.95
N PHE A 107 -15.29 -1.38 19.24
CA PHE A 107 -16.10 -0.29 19.78
C PHE A 107 -15.63 1.08 19.24
N LEU A 108 -14.32 1.33 19.23
CA LEU A 108 -13.74 2.56 18.71
C LEU A 108 -14.03 2.74 17.20
N LEU A 109 -13.98 1.64 16.44
CA LEU A 109 -14.38 1.62 15.02
C LEU A 109 -15.85 2.00 14.80
N LYS A 110 -16.72 1.76 15.78
CA LYS A 110 -18.16 2.11 15.71
C LYS A 110 -18.49 3.49 16.24
N ILE A 111 -17.67 4.06 17.10
CA ILE A 111 -17.88 5.42 17.64
C ILE A 111 -17.57 6.48 16.59
N PHE A 112 -16.48 6.32 15.86
CA PHE A 112 -16.04 7.31 14.87
C PHE A 112 -16.58 7.01 13.49
N ASP A 113 -16.92 8.07 12.75
CA ASP A 113 -17.40 7.99 11.38
C ASP A 113 -16.38 7.36 10.43
N ALA A 114 -16.86 6.68 9.38
CA ALA A 114 -16.01 6.13 8.33
C ALA A 114 -15.09 7.18 7.67
N LYS A 115 -15.53 8.46 7.62
CA LYS A 115 -14.72 9.58 7.13
C LYS A 115 -13.42 9.76 7.91
N PHE A 116 -13.48 9.66 9.24
CA PHE A 116 -12.30 9.74 10.10
C PHE A 116 -11.35 8.58 9.80
N TRP A 117 -11.90 7.36 9.75
CA TRP A 117 -11.11 6.16 9.46
C TRP A 117 -10.49 6.17 8.06
N GLY A 118 -11.13 6.78 7.06
CA GLY A 118 -10.53 6.97 5.73
C GLY A 118 -9.24 7.78 5.80
N VAL A 119 -9.19 8.83 6.61
CA VAL A 119 -7.96 9.63 6.83
C VAL A 119 -6.90 8.80 7.55
N VAL A 120 -7.30 8.03 8.58
CA VAL A 120 -6.39 7.14 9.30
C VAL A 120 -5.81 6.06 8.38
N VAL A 121 -6.62 5.49 7.50
CA VAL A 121 -6.20 4.51 6.50
C VAL A 121 -5.23 5.14 5.50
N MET A 122 -5.50 6.35 5.00
CA MET A 122 -4.60 7.04 4.09
C MET A 122 -3.23 7.32 4.73
N GLY A 123 -3.22 7.93 5.91
CA GLY A 123 -1.98 8.24 6.63
C GLY A 123 -1.25 6.98 7.06
N GLY A 124 -1.98 5.98 7.57
CA GLY A 124 -1.46 4.67 7.96
C GLY A 124 -0.82 3.93 6.80
N ALA A 125 -1.37 4.05 5.58
CA ALA A 125 -0.82 3.39 4.40
C ALA A 125 0.56 3.94 4.01
N VAL A 126 0.82 5.23 4.28
CA VAL A 126 2.16 5.81 4.08
C VAL A 126 3.07 5.45 5.26
N VAL A 127 2.59 5.61 6.49
CA VAL A 127 3.36 5.39 7.72
C VAL A 127 3.80 3.92 7.88
N ILE A 128 3.01 2.95 7.41
CA ILE A 128 3.36 1.53 7.54
C ILE A 128 4.69 1.17 6.84
N LEU A 129 5.07 1.93 5.79
CA LEU A 129 6.34 1.75 5.09
C LEU A 129 7.54 2.07 6.00
N PHE A 130 7.39 3.02 6.94
CA PHE A 130 8.43 3.31 7.93
C PHE A 130 8.74 2.09 8.80
N PHE A 131 7.73 1.26 9.09
CA PHE A 131 7.88 0.07 9.91
C PHE A 131 8.43 -1.15 9.16
N LEU A 132 8.75 -1.04 7.87
CA LEU A 132 9.32 -2.14 7.07
C LEU A 132 10.51 -2.86 7.72
N PRO A 133 11.50 -2.17 8.32
CA PRO A 133 12.62 -2.83 8.99
C PRO A 133 12.22 -3.75 10.16
N TRP A 134 11.07 -3.49 10.79
CA TRP A 134 10.53 -4.28 11.90
C TRP A 134 9.47 -5.29 11.45
N LEU A 135 8.85 -5.08 10.29
CA LEU A 135 7.83 -6.00 9.77
C LEU A 135 8.45 -7.17 9.01
N ASP A 136 9.58 -6.97 8.34
CA ASP A 136 10.24 -8.03 7.58
C ASP A 136 11.20 -8.86 8.45
N HIS A 137 10.75 -10.04 8.85
CA HIS A 137 11.54 -11.01 9.61
C HIS A 137 12.21 -12.10 8.74
N SER A 138 12.36 -11.88 7.44
CA SER A 138 13.02 -12.85 6.56
C SER A 138 14.49 -13.07 6.98
N PRO A 139 14.97 -14.33 7.03
CA PRO A 139 16.37 -14.63 7.34
C PRO A 139 17.33 -14.12 6.26
N VAL A 140 16.83 -13.85 5.04
CA VAL A 140 17.63 -13.40 3.90
C VAL A 140 17.18 -12.04 3.42
N LYS A 141 18.15 -11.12 3.26
CA LYS A 141 17.89 -9.73 2.85
C LYS A 141 17.45 -9.63 1.39
N SER A 142 18.22 -10.19 0.45
CA SER A 142 17.93 -10.06 -0.99
C SER A 142 16.81 -11.00 -1.45
N ILE A 143 15.86 -10.45 -2.22
CA ILE A 143 14.76 -11.21 -2.84
C ILE A 143 15.24 -12.30 -3.79
N ARG A 144 16.46 -12.17 -4.34
CA ARG A 144 17.05 -13.17 -5.25
C ARG A 144 17.15 -14.56 -4.62
N TYR A 145 17.40 -14.59 -3.31
CA TYR A 145 17.61 -15.81 -2.54
C TYR A 145 16.40 -16.19 -1.68
N ARG A 146 15.32 -15.40 -1.73
CA ARG A 146 14.05 -15.75 -1.09
C ARG A 146 13.32 -16.83 -1.91
N PRO A 147 12.39 -17.58 -1.29
CA PRO A 147 11.51 -18.50 -2.01
C PRO A 147 10.83 -17.81 -3.19
N ASP A 148 10.70 -18.49 -4.33
CA ASP A 148 10.19 -17.86 -5.55
C ASP A 148 8.74 -17.36 -5.42
N TRP A 149 7.94 -17.96 -4.53
CA TRP A 149 6.59 -17.49 -4.24
C TRP A 149 6.53 -16.09 -3.62
N HIS A 150 7.59 -15.63 -2.94
CA HIS A 150 7.69 -14.24 -2.48
C HIS A 150 7.61 -13.28 -3.67
N LYS A 151 8.29 -13.61 -4.78
CA LYS A 151 8.28 -12.77 -5.99
C LYS A 151 6.87 -12.63 -6.57
N TYR A 152 6.10 -13.72 -6.58
CA TYR A 152 4.70 -13.67 -7.00
C TYR A 152 3.88 -12.79 -6.06
N LEU A 153 4.06 -12.92 -4.74
CA LEU A 153 3.36 -12.05 -3.77
C LEU A 153 3.69 -10.56 -3.96
N TYR A 154 4.97 -10.21 -4.15
CA TYR A 154 5.38 -8.83 -4.46
C TYR A 154 4.79 -8.36 -5.80
N THR A 155 4.74 -9.24 -6.81
CA THR A 155 4.15 -8.91 -8.11
C THR A 155 2.66 -8.60 -7.97
N VAL A 156 1.92 -9.45 -7.23
CA VAL A 156 0.51 -9.22 -6.92
C VAL A 156 0.32 -7.92 -6.15
N PHE A 157 1.20 -7.60 -5.19
CA PHE A 157 1.18 -6.33 -4.48
C PHE A 157 1.35 -5.12 -5.39
N VAL A 158 2.33 -5.16 -6.31
CA VAL A 158 2.52 -4.08 -7.29
C VAL A 158 1.28 -3.94 -8.18
N VAL A 159 0.69 -5.05 -8.63
CA VAL A 159 -0.54 -5.03 -9.43
C VAL A 159 -1.69 -4.38 -8.67
N PHE A 160 -1.94 -4.75 -7.42
CA PHE A 160 -2.97 -4.12 -6.58
C PHE A 160 -2.69 -2.63 -6.36
N PHE A 161 -1.43 -2.25 -6.10
CA PHE A 161 -1.06 -0.86 -5.89
C PHE A 161 -1.29 0.01 -7.15
N VAL A 162 -0.96 -0.51 -8.34
CA VAL A 162 -1.24 0.14 -9.63
C VAL A 162 -2.74 0.24 -9.88
N TRP A 163 -3.52 -0.81 -9.59
CA TRP A 163 -4.97 -0.78 -9.70
C TRP A 163 -5.61 0.24 -8.77
N LEU A 164 -5.14 0.36 -7.53
CA LEU A 164 -5.57 1.41 -6.60
C LEU A 164 -5.22 2.80 -7.15
N GLY A 165 -4.04 2.96 -7.75
CA GLY A 165 -3.66 4.20 -8.42
C GLY A 165 -4.59 4.57 -9.57
N TYR A 166 -4.96 3.60 -10.40
CA TYR A 166 -5.91 3.80 -11.48
C TYR A 166 -7.31 4.17 -10.95
N LEU A 167 -7.83 3.44 -9.97
CA LEU A 167 -9.16 3.67 -9.39
C LEU A 167 -9.26 4.99 -8.63
N GLY A 168 -8.15 5.51 -8.09
CA GLY A 168 -8.10 6.82 -7.46
C GLY A 168 -8.33 7.98 -8.44
N ILE A 169 -8.05 7.78 -9.73
CA ILE A 169 -8.33 8.76 -10.80
C ILE A 169 -9.77 8.61 -11.29
N GLN A 170 -10.32 7.40 -11.27
CA GLN A 170 -11.66 7.15 -11.80
C GLN A 170 -12.77 7.65 -10.85
N PRO A 171 -13.94 8.06 -11.37
CA PRO A 171 -15.08 8.40 -10.54
C PRO A 171 -15.55 7.20 -9.69
N PRO A 172 -16.22 7.43 -8.56
CA PRO A 172 -16.88 6.38 -7.79
C PRO A 172 -17.87 5.56 -8.60
N SER A 173 -17.65 4.25 -8.57
CA SER A 173 -18.52 3.21 -9.11
C SER A 173 -18.58 2.06 -8.11
N ASP A 174 -19.65 1.26 -8.15
CA ASP A 174 -19.86 0.16 -7.21
C ASP A 174 -18.75 -0.90 -7.32
N VAL A 175 -18.44 -1.30 -8.55
CA VAL A 175 -17.37 -2.28 -8.83
C VAL A 175 -16.00 -1.71 -8.46
N GLY A 176 -15.71 -0.46 -8.83
CA GLY A 176 -14.44 0.18 -8.48
C GLY A 176 -14.24 0.31 -6.97
N THR A 177 -15.32 0.58 -6.23
CA THR A 177 -15.29 0.66 -4.77
C THR A 177 -14.98 -0.70 -4.13
N LEU A 178 -15.61 -1.77 -4.60
CA LEU A 178 -15.32 -3.14 -4.13
C LEU A 178 -13.86 -3.53 -4.41
N VAL A 179 -13.36 -3.27 -5.62
CA VAL A 179 -11.97 -3.56 -5.98
C VAL A 179 -11.01 -2.75 -5.11
N ALA A 180 -11.31 -1.48 -4.85
CA ALA A 180 -10.51 -0.63 -3.96
C ALA A 180 -10.53 -1.12 -2.51
N GLN A 181 -11.66 -1.63 -2.01
CA GLN A 181 -11.76 -2.23 -0.68
C GLN A 181 -10.91 -3.49 -0.54
N VAL A 182 -11.02 -4.42 -1.51
CA VAL A 182 -10.18 -5.62 -1.57
C VAL A 182 -8.70 -5.23 -1.67
N GLY A 183 -8.36 -4.27 -2.54
CA GLY A 183 -7.00 -3.76 -2.67
C GLY A 183 -6.47 -3.14 -1.39
N THR A 184 -7.29 -2.42 -0.63
CA THR A 184 -6.93 -1.83 0.66
C THR A 184 -6.68 -2.92 1.71
N LEU A 185 -7.56 -3.92 1.80
CA LEU A 185 -7.35 -5.08 2.69
C LEU A 185 -6.08 -5.84 2.32
N PHE A 186 -5.83 -6.04 1.03
CA PHE A 186 -4.62 -6.70 0.56
C PHE A 186 -3.37 -5.88 0.87
N TYR A 187 -3.39 -4.56 0.68
CA TYR A 187 -2.28 -3.66 0.97
C TYR A 187 -1.88 -3.75 2.45
N PHE A 188 -2.82 -3.54 3.37
CA PHE A 188 -2.53 -3.65 4.80
C PHE A 188 -2.23 -5.08 5.23
N GLY A 189 -2.95 -6.07 4.69
CA GLY A 189 -2.69 -7.49 4.94
C GLY A 189 -1.27 -7.88 4.54
N PHE A 190 -0.76 -7.39 3.41
CA PHE A 190 0.60 -7.63 2.95
C PHE A 190 1.63 -7.18 4.00
N PHE A 191 1.52 -5.97 4.54
CA PHE A 191 2.46 -5.46 5.55
C PHE A 191 2.23 -6.06 6.93
N LEU A 192 0.98 -6.11 7.40
CA LEU A 192 0.65 -6.58 8.75
C LEU A 192 0.93 -8.07 8.92
N LEU A 193 0.77 -8.88 7.86
CA LEU A 193 1.08 -10.31 7.89
C LEU A 193 2.56 -10.60 7.56
N MET A 194 3.34 -9.59 7.15
CA MET A 194 4.75 -9.70 6.79
C MET A 194 5.61 -10.42 7.84
N PRO A 195 5.44 -10.15 9.16
CA PRO A 195 6.20 -10.86 10.18
C PRO A 195 6.01 -12.37 10.16
N TRP A 196 4.92 -12.88 9.59
CA TRP A 196 4.68 -14.31 9.44
C TRP A 196 5.10 -14.81 8.07
N TRP A 197 4.55 -14.24 7.00
CA TRP A 197 4.75 -14.79 5.66
C TRP A 197 6.19 -14.64 5.16
N SER A 198 6.94 -13.61 5.59
CA SER A 198 8.32 -13.42 5.14
C SER A 198 9.30 -14.47 5.70
N ARG A 199 8.92 -15.17 6.77
CA ARG A 199 9.68 -16.30 7.34
C ARG A 199 9.36 -17.65 6.68
N LEU A 200 8.30 -17.72 5.88
CA LEU A 200 7.85 -18.98 5.30
C LEU A 200 8.65 -19.33 4.03
N GLY A 201 8.99 -20.62 3.90
CA GLY A 201 9.72 -21.19 2.78
C GLY A 201 11.23 -21.35 3.04
N THR A 202 11.89 -22.10 2.15
CA THR A 202 13.32 -22.41 2.26
C THR A 202 14.14 -21.43 1.41
N PRO A 203 15.01 -20.61 2.00
CA PRO A 203 15.87 -19.71 1.24
C PRO A 203 16.92 -20.47 0.42
N LYS A 204 17.34 -19.88 -0.70
CA LYS A 204 18.49 -20.33 -1.50
C LYS A 204 19.79 -19.93 -0.78
N PRO A 205 20.90 -20.66 -0.98
CA PRO A 205 22.18 -20.31 -0.37
C PRO A 205 22.63 -18.91 -0.83
N VAL A 206 22.98 -18.07 0.14
CA VAL A 206 23.50 -16.72 -0.10
C VAL A 206 25.03 -16.82 -0.25
N PRO A 207 25.65 -16.15 -1.23
CA PRO A 207 27.11 -16.14 -1.36
C PRO A 207 27.80 -15.53 -0.13
N ASP A 208 28.88 -16.16 0.35
CA ASP A 208 29.65 -15.68 1.50
C ASP A 208 30.40 -14.37 1.23
N ARG A 209 30.72 -14.11 -0.05
CA ARG A 209 31.33 -12.86 -0.51
C ARG A 209 30.78 -12.44 -1.86
N VAL A 210 30.71 -11.13 -2.07
CA VAL A 210 30.40 -10.57 -3.39
C VAL A 210 31.59 -10.83 -4.30
N THR A 211 31.46 -11.78 -5.23
CA THR A 211 32.44 -11.97 -6.30
C THR A 211 32.17 -10.94 -7.39
N PHE A 212 32.98 -9.88 -7.42
CA PHE A 212 32.93 -8.89 -8.49
C PHE A 212 33.48 -9.53 -9.76
N HIS A 213 32.62 -9.75 -10.76
CA HIS A 213 33.05 -10.04 -12.12
C HIS A 213 33.20 -8.70 -12.83
N ALA A 214 34.45 -8.34 -13.17
CA ALA A 214 34.69 -7.19 -14.03
C ALA A 214 34.05 -7.47 -15.39
N HIS A 215 33.17 -6.57 -15.83
CA HIS A 215 32.57 -6.58 -17.16
C HIS A 215 33.56 -6.05 -18.20
#